data_AF-A0A1H0ARE8-F1
#
_entry.id   AF-A0A1H0ARE8-F1
#
_cell.length_a   1.000
_cell.length_b   1.000
_cell.length_c   1.000
_cell.angle_alpha   90.00
_cell.angle_beta   90.00
_cell.angle_gamma   90.00
#
_symmetry.space_group_name_H-M   'P 1'
#
loop_
_entity.id
_entity.type
_entity.pdbx_description
1 polymer ?
#
loop_
_entity_poly.entity_id
_entity_poly.type
_entity_poly.pdbx_seq_one_letter_code
_entity_poly.pdbx_strand_id
1 'polypeptide(L)'
;MRRKPIYCCRCAYPLLAAALVTATLSGCADGHEEGDLSWQLGVLAQNWEVEIPSSVSLKGYQSSEVGPHGEVDAVYVVQAGDVEGTWLDGDFDSPSKTRSEELAETVAAASAADIVGDVADLRCIDPLKKGTSDTLTVCRRSEADELILLEHVPIT
;
A
#
# COMPACT_ATOMS: atom_id res chain seq x y z
N MET A 1 -13.22 45.47 -37.83
CA MET A 1 -13.75 44.13 -37.48
C MET A 1 -14.41 44.21 -36.11
N ARG A 2 -15.74 44.30 -36.10
CA ARG A 2 -16.60 44.21 -34.90
C ARG A 2 -17.86 43.48 -35.33
N ARG A 3 -18.48 42.82 -34.34
CA ARG A 3 -19.91 42.44 -34.19
C ARG A 3 -20.17 40.93 -34.18
N LYS A 4 -20.51 40.43 -32.97
CA LYS A 4 -21.56 39.42 -32.68
C LYS A 4 -22.87 39.78 -33.43
N PRO A 5 -23.97 38.98 -33.51
CA PRO A 5 -24.34 37.73 -32.80
C PRO A 5 -25.02 36.68 -33.72
N ILE A 6 -25.44 35.49 -33.21
CA ILE A 6 -26.70 34.86 -33.67
C ILE A 6 -27.40 34.21 -32.46
N TYR A 7 -28.66 34.61 -32.29
CA TYR A 7 -29.63 34.15 -31.31
C TYR A 7 -30.31 32.85 -31.75
N CYS A 8 -30.83 32.15 -30.74
CA CYS A 8 -31.94 31.18 -30.74
C CYS A 8 -32.70 30.97 -32.06
N CYS A 9 -32.81 29.70 -32.46
CA CYS A 9 -33.99 29.22 -33.15
C CYS A 9 -34.60 28.08 -32.33
N ARG A 10 -35.86 28.23 -31.96
CA ARG A 10 -36.66 27.35 -31.09
C ARG A 10 -37.87 26.91 -31.91
N CYS A 11 -37.90 25.64 -32.31
CA CYS A 11 -39.07 24.86 -32.77
C CYS A 11 -38.75 23.41 -32.36
N ALA A 12 -39.39 22.71 -31.40
CA ALA A 12 -40.81 22.36 -31.24
C ALA A 12 -41.32 21.70 -32.54
N TYR A 13 -41.62 20.40 -32.67
CA TYR A 13 -42.24 19.34 -31.86
C TYR A 13 -41.87 17.96 -32.53
N PRO A 14 -42.51 16.80 -32.30
CA PRO A 14 -42.31 15.86 -31.20
C PRO A 14 -42.18 14.37 -31.67
N LEU A 15 -42.01 13.48 -30.68
CA LEU A 15 -42.43 12.07 -30.66
C LEU A 15 -41.79 11.06 -31.63
N LEU A 16 -41.51 9.89 -31.05
CA LEU A 16 -41.11 8.61 -31.64
C LEU A 16 -39.65 8.45 -32.03
N ALA A 17 -38.83 8.01 -31.07
CA ALA A 17 -38.28 6.66 -31.11
C ALA A 17 -37.56 6.37 -29.79
N ALA A 18 -37.83 5.21 -29.24
CA ALA A 18 -37.16 4.68 -28.07
C ALA A 18 -35.65 4.57 -28.30
N ALA A 19 -34.87 5.15 -27.41
CA ALA A 19 -33.57 4.64 -27.06
C ALA A 19 -33.35 5.01 -25.59
N LEU A 20 -33.60 4.05 -24.70
CA LEU A 20 -32.94 4.04 -23.40
C LEU A 20 -31.45 4.08 -23.70
N VAL A 21 -30.84 5.27 -23.60
CA VAL A 21 -29.41 5.34 -23.31
C VAL A 21 -29.34 5.02 -21.82
N THR A 22 -29.37 3.72 -21.49
CA THR A 22 -28.66 3.25 -20.31
C THR A 22 -27.23 3.70 -20.53
N ALA A 23 -26.88 4.82 -19.89
CA ALA A 23 -25.51 5.13 -19.56
C ALA A 23 -25.06 4.00 -18.64
N THR A 24 -24.65 2.88 -19.25
CA THR A 24 -23.72 1.96 -18.64
C THR A 24 -22.49 2.79 -18.36
N LEU A 25 -22.37 3.26 -17.13
CA LEU A 25 -21.09 3.57 -16.51
C LEU A 25 -20.30 2.26 -16.52
N SER A 26 -19.77 1.97 -17.71
CA SER A 26 -18.88 0.87 -17.98
C SER A 26 -17.48 1.38 -17.70
N GLY A 27 -16.91 0.88 -16.61
CA GLY A 27 -15.46 0.68 -16.50
C GLY A 27 -14.63 1.92 -16.19
N CYS A 28 -14.44 2.18 -14.91
CA CYS A 28 -13.12 2.01 -14.31
C CYS A 28 -13.34 1.14 -13.06
N ALA A 29 -13.71 -0.13 -13.28
CA ALA A 29 -13.19 -1.13 -12.37
C ALA A 29 -11.71 -1.17 -12.75
N ASP A 30 -10.88 -0.41 -12.04
CA ASP A 30 -9.45 -0.65 -11.98
C ASP A 30 -9.35 -2.10 -11.50
N GLY A 31 -9.36 -3.02 -12.46
CA GLY A 31 -8.79 -4.33 -12.27
C GLY A 31 -7.36 -4.03 -11.92
N HIS A 32 -7.09 -4.04 -10.61
CA HIS A 32 -5.75 -4.15 -10.08
C HIS A 32 -5.22 -5.43 -10.73
N GLU A 33 -4.54 -5.29 -11.87
CA GLU A 33 -3.64 -6.32 -12.32
C GLU A 33 -2.64 -6.40 -11.17
N GLU A 34 -2.86 -7.38 -10.27
CA GLU A 34 -1.82 -7.90 -9.38
C GLU A 34 -0.72 -8.42 -10.32
N GLY A 35 0.09 -7.48 -10.82
CA GLY A 35 1.34 -7.80 -11.46
C GLY A 35 2.15 -8.63 -10.48
N ASP A 36 3.02 -9.49 -10.99
CA ASP A 36 3.91 -10.25 -10.13
C ASP A 36 4.81 -9.27 -9.35
N LEU A 37 4.43 -8.97 -8.10
CA LEU A 37 5.15 -8.06 -7.21
C LEU A 37 6.27 -8.79 -6.44
N SER A 38 6.52 -10.08 -6.70
CA SER A 38 7.51 -10.87 -5.97
C SER A 38 8.93 -10.28 -6.02
N TRP A 39 9.26 -9.52 -7.07
CA TRP A 39 10.54 -8.82 -7.19
C TRP A 39 10.79 -7.80 -6.06
N GLN A 40 9.73 -7.28 -5.44
CA GLN A 40 9.82 -6.35 -4.30
C GLN A 40 10.42 -7.03 -3.06
N LEU A 41 10.19 -8.33 -2.86
CA LEU A 41 10.88 -9.10 -1.82
C LEU A 41 12.39 -9.13 -2.09
N GLY A 42 12.81 -9.21 -3.35
CA GLY A 42 14.21 -9.13 -3.73
C GLY A 42 14.84 -7.76 -3.42
N VAL A 43 14.09 -6.67 -3.55
CA VAL A 43 14.56 -5.33 -3.15
C VAL A 43 14.69 -5.24 -1.64
N LEU A 44 13.67 -5.67 -0.90
CA LEU A 44 13.70 -5.68 0.56
C LEU A 44 14.87 -6.50 1.10
N ALA A 45 15.09 -7.70 0.56
CA ALA A 45 16.21 -8.57 0.92
C ALA A 45 17.57 -7.88 0.76
N GLN A 46 17.75 -7.14 -0.34
CA GLN A 46 18.98 -6.40 -0.63
C GLN A 46 19.14 -5.17 0.27
N ASN A 47 18.07 -4.40 0.47
CA ASN A 47 18.09 -3.20 1.31
C ASN A 47 18.44 -3.54 2.76
N TRP A 48 17.88 -4.62 3.29
CA TRP A 48 17.99 -5.01 4.69
C TRP A 48 19.02 -6.10 4.95
N GLU A 49 19.68 -6.61 3.90
CA GLU A 49 20.67 -7.68 3.98
C GLU A 49 20.11 -8.93 4.70
N VAL A 50 18.84 -9.24 4.43
CA VAL A 50 18.12 -10.39 4.99
C VAL A 50 17.89 -11.47 3.93
N GLU A 51 18.00 -12.74 4.32
CA GLU A 51 17.63 -13.85 3.46
C GLU A 51 16.12 -14.11 3.60
N ILE A 52 15.36 -13.91 2.52
CA ILE A 52 13.92 -14.18 2.49
C ILE A 52 13.69 -15.61 1.98
N PRO A 53 13.09 -16.51 2.77
CA PRO A 53 12.79 -17.87 2.35
C PRO A 53 11.85 -17.91 1.15
N SER A 54 12.02 -18.91 0.28
CA SER A 54 11.15 -19.10 -0.89
C SER A 54 9.70 -19.49 -0.55
N SER A 55 9.44 -19.89 0.69
CA SER A 55 8.09 -20.13 1.24
C SER A 55 7.32 -18.84 1.53
N VAL A 56 7.99 -17.69 1.53
CA VAL A 56 7.38 -16.38 1.72
C VAL A 56 6.76 -15.91 0.42
N SER A 57 5.53 -15.39 0.51
CA SER A 57 4.88 -14.74 -0.63
C SER A 57 4.40 -13.34 -0.26
N LEU A 58 4.60 -12.40 -1.18
CA LEU A 58 4.06 -11.05 -1.07
C LEU A 58 2.57 -11.09 -1.42
N LYS A 59 1.73 -10.54 -0.55
CA LYS A 59 0.28 -10.42 -0.72
C LYS A 59 -0.15 -9.00 -1.06
N GLY A 60 0.61 -8.01 -0.59
CA GLY A 60 0.35 -6.61 -0.86
C GLY A 60 1.62 -5.81 -0.77
N TYR A 61 1.73 -4.78 -1.61
CA TYR A 61 2.79 -3.80 -1.53
C TYR A 61 2.23 -2.44 -1.90
N GLN A 62 2.58 -1.46 -1.08
CA GLN A 62 2.22 -0.08 -1.33
C GLN A 62 3.39 0.79 -0.87
N SER A 63 3.75 1.79 -1.66
CA SER A 63 4.72 2.81 -1.27
C SER A 63 4.14 4.20 -1.43
N SER A 64 4.61 5.12 -0.59
CA SER A 64 4.31 6.54 -0.73
C SER A 64 5.03 7.13 -1.93
N GLU A 65 4.47 8.20 -2.49
CA GLU A 65 5.28 9.13 -3.26
C GLU A 65 6.35 9.75 -2.34
N VAL A 66 7.49 10.13 -2.92
CA VAL A 66 8.58 10.78 -2.19
C VAL A 66 8.03 12.01 -1.47
N GLY A 67 8.08 12.00 -0.14
CA GLY A 67 7.60 13.11 0.68
C GLY A 67 8.34 14.42 0.38
N PRO A 68 7.85 15.58 0.87
CA PRO A 68 8.50 16.88 0.64
C PRO A 68 9.96 16.97 1.15
N HIS A 69 10.37 16.01 1.98
CA HIS A 69 11.70 15.87 2.55
C HIS A 69 12.52 14.70 1.97
N GLY A 70 12.04 14.07 0.89
CA GLY A 70 12.74 12.93 0.27
C GLY A 70 12.33 11.58 0.83
N GLU A 71 11.35 11.48 1.73
CA GLU A 71 11.12 10.23 2.46
C GLU A 71 10.29 9.24 1.64
N VAL A 72 10.69 7.97 1.64
CA VAL A 72 9.94 6.86 1.04
C VAL A 72 9.50 5.93 2.16
N ASP A 73 8.19 5.84 2.33
CA ASP A 73 7.55 4.83 3.15
C ASP A 73 7.07 3.69 2.24
N ALA A 74 7.44 2.46 2.57
CA ALA A 74 6.98 1.27 1.86
C ALA A 74 6.40 0.27 2.84
N VAL A 75 5.25 -0.28 2.48
CA VAL A 75 4.51 -1.27 3.26
C VAL A 75 4.42 -2.56 2.46
N TYR A 76 4.86 -3.65 3.08
CA TYR A 76 4.84 -4.99 2.52
C TYR A 76 3.93 -5.85 3.39
N VAL A 77 2.94 -6.49 2.80
CA VAL A 77 2.12 -7.51 3.46
C VAL A 77 2.60 -8.85 2.94
N VAL A 78 3.21 -9.64 3.79
CA VAL A 78 3.83 -10.92 3.42
C VAL A 78 3.19 -12.05 4.19
N GLN A 79 2.88 -13.13 3.48
CA GLN A 79 2.52 -14.39 4.11
C GLN A 79 3.82 -15.14 4.40
N ALA A 80 4.16 -15.22 5.68
CA ALA A 80 5.22 -16.08 6.15
C ALA A 80 4.64 -17.50 6.20
N GLY A 81 5.16 -18.45 5.43
CA GLY A 81 4.86 -19.86 5.70
C GLY A 81 5.34 -20.26 7.11
N ASP A 82 5.13 -21.52 7.50
CA ASP A 82 5.76 -22.10 8.71
C ASP A 82 7.30 -22.06 8.56
N VAL A 83 7.91 -20.92 8.88
CA VAL A 83 9.35 -20.70 8.84
C VAL A 83 9.83 -20.60 10.28
N GLU A 84 10.47 -21.67 10.76
CA GLU A 84 11.19 -21.64 12.04
C GLU A 84 12.56 -20.98 11.85
N GLY A 85 12.73 -19.81 12.47
CA GLY A 85 14.00 -19.12 12.66
C GLY A 85 14.62 -18.48 11.42
N THR A 86 15.45 -17.48 11.66
CA THR A 86 16.39 -16.80 10.75
C THR A 86 15.83 -15.76 9.77
N TRP A 87 14.51 -15.66 9.58
CA TRP A 87 13.93 -14.58 8.78
C TRP A 87 13.10 -13.64 9.65
N LEU A 88 13.64 -12.43 9.89
CA LEU A 88 13.10 -11.43 10.80
C LEU A 88 12.83 -12.01 12.20
N ASP A 89 13.91 -12.42 12.91
CA ASP A 89 13.88 -12.93 14.30
C ASP A 89 13.45 -11.83 15.29
N GLY A 90 12.18 -11.48 15.25
CA GLY A 90 11.55 -10.52 16.13
C GLY A 90 11.02 -11.14 17.41
N ASP A 91 11.29 -10.51 18.55
CA ASP A 91 10.59 -10.82 19.80
C ASP A 91 9.18 -10.22 19.77
N PHE A 92 8.22 -10.98 19.25
CA PHE A 92 6.79 -10.63 19.27
C PHE A 92 6.11 -10.89 20.62
N ASP A 93 6.80 -11.50 21.58
CA ASP A 93 6.30 -11.74 22.94
C ASP A 93 6.36 -10.47 23.80
N SER A 94 7.18 -9.48 23.38
CA SER A 94 7.32 -8.16 24.01
C SER A 94 6.91 -7.01 23.06
N PRO A 95 5.65 -6.94 22.57
CA PRO A 95 5.26 -5.97 21.55
C PRO A 95 5.30 -4.52 22.06
N SER A 96 5.74 -3.60 21.21
CA SER A 96 5.86 -2.18 21.55
C SER A 96 4.60 -1.40 21.17
N LYS A 97 3.86 -0.93 22.19
CA LYS A 97 2.63 -0.15 21.99
C LYS A 97 2.86 1.18 21.25
N THR A 98 3.97 1.86 21.54
CA THR A 98 4.36 3.11 20.87
C THR A 98 4.57 2.89 19.37
N ARG A 99 5.06 1.71 18.96
CA ARG A 99 5.26 1.38 17.54
C ARG A 99 3.95 1.11 16.80
N SER A 100 2.94 0.53 17.45
CA SER A 100 1.61 0.39 16.85
C SER A 100 0.97 1.76 16.52
N GLU A 101 1.28 2.80 17.30
CA GLU A 101 0.79 4.17 17.05
C GLU A 101 1.52 4.82 15.86
N GLU A 102 2.86 4.73 15.81
CA GLU A 102 3.66 5.24 14.69
C GLU A 102 3.37 4.50 13.37
N LEU A 103 3.06 3.20 13.43
CA LEU A 103 2.62 2.38 12.29
C LEU A 103 1.37 2.96 11.61
N ALA A 104 0.42 3.51 12.37
CA ALA A 104 -0.78 4.09 11.80
C ALA A 104 -0.44 5.31 10.91
N GLU A 105 0.56 6.10 11.31
CA GLU A 105 1.02 7.25 10.55
C GLU A 105 1.73 6.82 9.26
N THR A 106 2.64 5.84 9.34
CA THR A 106 3.35 5.29 8.15
C THR A 106 2.38 4.64 7.17
N VAL A 107 1.40 3.87 7.65
CA VAL A 107 0.39 3.23 6.80
C VAL A 107 -0.47 4.29 6.11
N ALA A 108 -0.82 5.37 6.80
CA ALA A 108 -1.54 6.48 6.20
C ALA A 108 -0.69 7.23 5.16
N ALA A 109 0.59 7.50 5.45
CA ALA A 109 1.53 8.16 4.54
C ALA A 109 1.77 7.34 3.26
N ALA A 110 1.91 6.03 3.40
CA ALA A 110 2.01 5.10 2.28
C ALA A 110 0.69 4.88 1.53
N SER A 111 -0.45 5.40 2.03
CA SER A 111 -1.79 5.06 1.50
C SER A 111 -2.06 3.55 1.51
N ALA A 112 -1.54 2.84 2.49
CA ALA A 112 -1.55 1.39 2.60
C ALA A 112 -2.66 0.83 3.50
N ALA A 113 -3.60 1.68 3.95
CA ALA A 113 -4.68 1.27 4.86
C ALA A 113 -5.53 0.12 4.30
N ASP A 114 -5.75 0.09 2.98
CA ASP A 114 -6.55 -0.94 2.32
C ASP A 114 -5.88 -2.32 2.32
N ILE A 115 -4.54 -2.38 2.36
CA ILE A 115 -3.79 -3.65 2.38
C ILE A 115 -3.43 -4.08 3.81
N VAL A 116 -3.27 -3.14 4.74
CA VAL A 116 -2.92 -3.41 6.14
C VAL A 116 -4.13 -3.75 7.00
N GLY A 117 -5.30 -3.19 6.69
CA GLY A 117 -6.50 -3.35 7.51
C GLY A 117 -6.37 -2.61 8.85
N ASP A 118 -6.93 -3.19 9.93
CA ASP A 118 -6.90 -2.56 11.25
C ASP A 118 -5.52 -2.68 11.91
N VAL A 119 -4.86 -1.54 12.09
CA VAL A 119 -3.55 -1.42 12.74
C VAL A 119 -3.60 -1.72 14.24
N ALA A 120 -4.78 -1.64 14.88
CA ALA A 120 -4.92 -1.89 16.31
C ALA A 120 -4.65 -3.36 16.69
N ASP A 121 -4.83 -4.29 15.73
CA ASP A 121 -4.64 -5.73 15.93
C ASP A 121 -3.19 -6.19 15.71
N LEU A 122 -2.30 -5.25 15.37
CA LEU A 122 -0.91 -5.51 15.02
C LEU A 122 -0.01 -5.43 16.25
N ARG A 123 0.87 -6.44 16.37
CA ARG A 123 1.92 -6.51 17.37
C ARG A 123 3.25 -6.29 16.67
N CYS A 124 3.90 -5.17 16.96
CA CYS A 124 5.16 -4.79 16.34
C CYS A 124 6.35 -5.01 17.26
N ILE A 125 7.45 -5.47 16.68
CA ILE A 125 8.75 -5.56 17.35
C ILE A 125 9.51 -4.24 17.24
N ASP A 126 10.62 -4.12 17.96
CA ASP A 126 11.54 -3.01 17.77
C ASP A 126 12.12 -3.01 16.35
N PRO A 127 12.20 -1.85 15.68
CA PRO A 127 12.61 -1.79 14.29
C PRO A 127 14.07 -2.18 14.11
N LEU A 128 14.33 -2.91 13.03
CA LEU A 128 15.68 -3.04 12.50
C LEU A 128 16.11 -1.67 11.97
N LYS A 129 17.37 -1.29 12.22
CA LYS A 129 17.90 -0.01 11.80
C LYS A 129 19.09 -0.21 10.88
N LYS A 130 19.13 0.56 9.79
CA LYS A 130 20.28 0.64 8.90
C LYS A 130 20.72 2.09 8.80
N GLY A 131 22.02 2.33 9.03
CA GLY A 131 22.53 3.69 9.10
C GLY A 131 21.94 4.49 10.25
N THR A 132 21.75 5.80 10.04
CA THR A 132 21.27 6.73 11.07
C THR A 132 19.75 6.89 11.10
N SER A 133 19.07 6.58 9.99
CA SER A 133 17.68 7.00 9.78
C SER A 133 16.79 5.94 9.15
N ASP A 134 17.35 4.93 8.47
CA ASP A 134 16.54 3.91 7.80
C ASP A 134 16.01 2.92 8.85
N THR A 135 14.72 2.63 8.79
CA THR A 135 14.08 1.69 9.72
C THR A 135 13.20 0.68 9.00
N LEU A 136 13.22 -0.56 9.49
CA LEU A 136 12.32 -1.63 9.11
C LEU A 136 11.57 -2.11 10.34
N THR A 137 10.30 -1.75 10.42
CA THR A 137 9.40 -2.23 11.47
C THR A 137 8.71 -3.49 11.00
N VAL A 138 8.68 -4.52 11.84
CA VAL A 138 7.98 -5.77 11.57
C VAL A 138 6.82 -5.90 12.54
N CYS A 139 5.62 -6.09 11.99
CA CYS A 139 4.41 -6.30 12.75
C CYS A 139 3.76 -7.62 12.37
N ARG A 140 3.17 -8.30 13.34
CA ARG A 140 2.40 -9.53 13.13
C ARG A 140 0.96 -9.30 13.52
N ARG A 141 0.02 -9.81 12.72
CA ARG A 141 -1.39 -9.89 13.13
C ARG A 141 -1.57 -11.07 14.07
N SER A 142 -2.27 -10.87 15.19
CA SER A 142 -2.34 -11.87 16.27
C SER A 142 -2.95 -13.24 15.86
N GLU A 143 -3.73 -13.28 14.78
CA GLU A 143 -4.48 -14.48 14.34
C GLU A 143 -4.15 -14.93 12.91
N ALA A 144 -3.08 -14.41 12.29
CA ALA A 144 -2.71 -14.76 10.91
C ALA A 144 -1.21 -15.00 10.77
N ASP A 145 -0.84 -15.89 9.84
CA ASP A 145 0.55 -16.12 9.39
C ASP A 145 1.02 -14.99 8.44
N GLU A 146 0.54 -13.78 8.70
CA GLU A 146 0.79 -12.59 7.92
C GLU A 146 1.65 -11.62 8.73
N LEU A 147 2.75 -11.18 8.11
CA LEU A 147 3.61 -10.12 8.61
C LEU A 147 3.40 -8.87 7.78
N ILE A 148 3.49 -7.73 8.46
CA ILE A 148 3.44 -6.41 7.86
C ILE A 148 4.79 -5.77 8.11
N LEU A 149 5.50 -5.47 7.03
CA LEU A 149 6.83 -4.88 7.05
C LEU A 149 6.71 -3.42 6.61
N LEU A 150 7.22 -2.51 7.42
CA LEU A 150 7.25 -1.08 7.13
C LEU A 150 8.70 -0.67 6.94
N GLU A 151 9.06 -0.31 5.72
CA GLU A 151 10.34 0.31 5.43
C GLU A 151 10.15 1.83 5.40
N HIS A 152 11.01 2.53 6.12
CA HIS A 152 11.11 3.99 6.10
C HIS A 152 12.54 4.36 5.74
N VAL A 153 12.72 4.98 4.56
CA VAL A 153 14.03 5.39 4.04
C VAL A 153 13.98 6.87 3.64
N PRO A 154 14.68 7.75 4.34
CA PRO A 154 14.85 9.14 3.90
C PRO A 154 15.80 9.21 2.70
N ILE A 155 15.33 9.73 1.56
CA ILE A 155 16.21 10.04 0.42
C ILE A 155 16.99 11.32 0.76
N THR A 156 18.30 11.15 0.95
CA THR A 156 19.29 12.24 1.06
C THR A 156 19.70 12.81 -0.28
#